data_AF-A0A1W9UAD9-F1
#
_entry.id   AF-A0A1W9UAD9-F1
#
_cell.length_a   1.000
_cell.length_b   1.000
_cell.length_c   1.000
_cell.angle_alpha   90.00
_cell.angle_beta   90.00
_cell.angle_gamma   90.00
#
_symmetry.space_group_name_H-M   'P 1'
#
loop_
_entity.id
_entity.type
_entity.pdbx_description
1 polymer ?
#
loop_
_entity_poly.entity_id
_entity_poly.type
_entity_poly.pdbx_seq_one_letter_code
_entity_poly.pdbx_strand_id
1 'polypeptide(L)'
;MSGAQVESLLNSAKRYFGFNADVEITLEANPGTLDSAQLVDYRLAGVNRLSVGVQSFENEQLRWLGRRHSSSQAVQVVEMARSAGFNRISLDLMFSLPQQSLTSLKSQCQLLRQLAPEHLSVYGLTVEEQTPFAAQHADGLWQLPDDELYREMFMLVHEQLGDQGFEHYEISNYAQPGERCRHNMTYWQRRPYLGVGAGAHSFFTSTDSVGWGERWACENSIENYIQALESGDSPRQLCEVFTKQHAMAETVYLALRCRDGVDLTQFAATFDQTFQSVYSTAMERCSHHLTTTSQRSSLDVEGWLLYNYLIENFL
;
A
#
# COMPACT_ATOMS: atom_id res chain seq x y z
N MET A 1 10.05 3.98 -18.82
CA MET A 1 8.94 4.18 -19.78
C MET A 1 8.93 5.66 -20.15
N SER A 2 8.75 6.02 -21.42
CA SER A 2 8.65 7.44 -21.80
C SER A 2 7.27 8.01 -21.48
N GLY A 3 7.14 9.34 -21.40
CA GLY A 3 5.83 9.96 -21.22
C GLY A 3 4.84 9.63 -22.35
N ALA A 4 5.31 9.53 -23.58
CA ALA A 4 4.48 9.11 -24.72
C ALA A 4 3.92 7.68 -24.56
N GLN A 5 4.70 6.76 -23.98
CA GLN A 5 4.22 5.40 -23.67
C GLN A 5 3.15 5.44 -22.57
N VAL A 6 3.35 6.25 -21.52
CA VAL A 6 2.35 6.46 -20.47
C VAL A 6 1.07 7.04 -21.04
N GLU A 7 1.15 8.08 -21.86
CA GLU A 7 0.01 8.71 -22.52
C GLU A 7 -0.76 7.69 -23.38
N SER A 8 -0.05 6.86 -24.15
CA SER A 8 -0.68 5.81 -24.97
C SER A 8 -1.44 4.78 -24.12
N LEU A 9 -0.89 4.39 -22.97
CA LEU A 9 -1.55 3.47 -22.04
C LEU A 9 -2.80 4.11 -21.42
N LEU A 10 -2.69 5.36 -20.96
CA LEU A 10 -3.81 6.09 -20.35
C LEU A 10 -4.92 6.37 -21.37
N ASN A 11 -4.59 6.71 -22.61
CA ASN A 11 -5.56 6.89 -23.68
C ASN A 11 -6.28 5.58 -24.01
N SER A 12 -5.58 4.45 -23.97
CA SER A 12 -6.19 3.13 -24.16
C SER A 12 -7.15 2.82 -23.00
N ALA A 13 -6.71 2.99 -21.74
CA ALA A 13 -7.56 2.79 -20.58
C ALA A 13 -8.81 3.68 -20.62
N LYS A 14 -8.65 4.97 -20.93
CA LYS A 14 -9.76 5.92 -21.08
C LYS A 14 -10.73 5.52 -22.19
N ARG A 15 -10.23 5.00 -23.31
CA ARG A 15 -11.07 4.53 -24.43
C ARG A 15 -11.95 3.34 -24.03
N TYR A 16 -11.41 2.38 -23.28
CA TYR A 16 -12.13 1.15 -22.93
C TYR A 16 -13.00 1.28 -21.68
N PHE A 17 -12.57 2.07 -20.70
CA PHE A 17 -13.25 2.16 -19.40
C PHE A 17 -13.90 3.52 -19.13
N GLY A 18 -13.49 4.57 -19.85
CA GLY A 18 -13.82 5.95 -19.51
C GLY A 18 -13.12 6.39 -18.22
N PHE A 19 -13.01 7.71 -18.00
CA PHE A 19 -12.51 8.27 -16.75
C PHE A 19 -13.51 9.29 -16.21
N ASN A 20 -13.74 9.24 -14.89
CA ASN A 20 -14.41 10.33 -14.19
C ASN A 20 -13.53 11.58 -14.20
N ALA A 21 -14.15 12.76 -14.05
CA ALA A 21 -13.43 14.03 -14.04
C ALA A 21 -12.38 14.14 -12.93
N ASP A 22 -12.58 13.42 -11.83
CA ASP A 22 -11.75 13.40 -10.63
C ASP A 22 -10.87 12.13 -10.51
N VAL A 23 -10.68 11.38 -11.60
CA VAL A 23 -9.89 10.12 -11.61
C VAL A 23 -8.51 10.33 -10.98
N GLU A 24 -8.09 9.39 -10.12
CA GLU A 24 -6.71 9.34 -9.63
C GLU A 24 -5.87 8.49 -10.59
N ILE A 25 -4.76 9.05 -11.06
CA ILE A 25 -3.78 8.39 -11.93
C ILE A 25 -2.43 8.49 -11.22
N THR A 26 -2.02 7.38 -10.62
CA THR A 26 -0.79 7.25 -9.86
C THR A 26 0.31 6.60 -10.68
N LEU A 27 1.52 7.14 -10.60
CA LEU A 27 2.73 6.52 -11.16
C LEU A 27 3.76 6.34 -10.05
N GLU A 28 4.32 5.13 -9.96
CA GLU A 28 5.42 4.82 -9.06
C GLU A 28 6.77 5.07 -9.73
N ALA A 29 7.72 5.60 -8.96
CA ALA A 29 9.05 5.88 -9.45
C ALA A 29 10.11 5.79 -8.34
N ASN A 30 11.37 5.70 -8.75
CA ASN A 30 12.52 5.76 -7.85
C ASN A 30 13.30 7.06 -8.10
N PRO A 31 13.92 7.67 -7.07
CA PRO A 31 14.69 8.91 -7.24
C PRO A 31 15.78 8.81 -8.34
N GLY A 32 16.43 7.66 -8.47
CA GLY A 32 17.49 7.44 -9.45
C GLY A 32 17.03 7.19 -10.90
N THR A 33 15.72 7.16 -11.16
CA THR A 33 15.16 6.87 -12.49
C THR A 33 14.37 8.04 -13.09
N LEU A 34 14.39 9.19 -12.43
CA LEU A 34 13.61 10.37 -12.80
C LEU A 34 14.53 11.54 -13.15
N ASP A 35 14.22 12.20 -14.26
CA ASP A 35 14.69 13.55 -14.55
C ASP A 35 13.51 14.54 -14.65
N SER A 36 13.82 15.83 -14.68
CA SER A 36 12.78 16.88 -14.74
C SER A 36 11.93 16.82 -16.01
N ALA A 37 12.49 16.40 -17.14
CA ALA A 37 11.75 16.32 -18.40
C ALA A 37 10.73 15.17 -18.35
N GLN A 38 11.14 14.00 -17.84
CA GLN A 38 10.24 12.86 -17.62
C GLN A 38 9.08 13.23 -16.69
N LEU A 39 9.33 13.96 -15.61
CA LEU A 39 8.27 14.39 -14.69
C LEU A 39 7.25 15.31 -15.37
N VAL A 40 7.72 16.26 -16.18
CA VAL A 40 6.84 17.12 -16.99
C VAL A 40 6.03 16.28 -17.98
N ASP A 41 6.69 15.35 -18.68
CA ASP A 41 6.02 14.48 -19.65
C ASP A 41 4.96 13.59 -19.00
N TYR A 42 5.23 13.02 -17.82
CA TYR A 42 4.24 12.24 -17.07
C TYR A 42 3.04 13.09 -16.62
N ARG A 43 3.30 14.33 -16.17
CA ARG A 43 2.23 15.25 -15.81
C ARG A 43 1.35 15.59 -17.01
N LEU A 44 1.97 15.86 -18.16
CA LEU A 44 1.28 16.14 -19.44
C LEU A 44 0.49 14.93 -19.94
N ALA A 45 1.01 13.71 -19.77
CA ALA A 45 0.33 12.47 -20.12
C ALA A 45 -0.94 12.22 -19.29
N GLY A 46 -1.11 12.91 -18.15
CA GLY A 46 -2.31 12.87 -17.31
C GLY A 46 -2.08 12.27 -15.92
N VAL A 47 -0.86 11.87 -15.57
CA VAL A 47 -0.54 11.44 -14.20
C VAL A 47 -0.78 12.61 -13.26
N ASN A 48 -1.48 12.37 -12.16
CA ASN A 48 -1.84 13.41 -11.18
C ASN A 48 -1.46 13.06 -9.73
N ARG A 49 -0.91 11.86 -9.50
CA ARG A 49 -0.25 11.46 -8.25
C ARG A 49 1.07 10.75 -8.57
N LEU A 50 2.13 11.09 -7.85
CA LEU A 50 3.45 10.45 -7.97
C LEU A 50 3.79 9.76 -6.66
N SER A 51 4.12 8.47 -6.67
CA SER A 51 4.68 7.77 -5.50
C SER A 51 6.17 7.53 -5.70
N VAL A 52 6.98 7.97 -4.74
CA VAL A 52 8.44 7.90 -4.83
C VAL A 52 8.99 7.00 -3.73
N GLY A 53 9.63 5.92 -4.15
CA GLY A 53 10.27 4.95 -3.27
C GLY A 53 11.57 5.46 -2.65
N VAL A 54 11.51 6.42 -1.72
CA VAL A 54 12.70 7.03 -1.08
C VAL A 54 13.41 6.07 -0.14
N GLN A 55 12.66 5.29 0.62
CA GLN A 55 13.06 4.30 1.64
C GLN A 55 13.77 4.86 2.87
N SER A 56 14.70 5.79 2.70
CA SER A 56 15.42 6.43 3.80
C SER A 56 16.03 7.75 3.34
N PHE A 57 16.21 8.68 4.27
CA PHE A 57 16.99 9.90 4.06
C PHE A 57 18.42 9.82 4.62
N GLU A 58 18.91 8.61 4.92
CA GLU A 58 20.27 8.38 5.36
C GLU A 58 21.06 7.53 4.37
N ASN A 59 22.21 8.02 3.94
CA ASN A 59 23.02 7.36 2.91
C ASN A 59 23.59 6.00 3.37
N GLU A 60 23.75 5.77 4.67
CA GLU A 60 24.15 4.46 5.20
C GLU A 60 23.04 3.43 5.06
N GLN A 61 21.83 3.78 5.47
CA GLN A 61 20.62 2.96 5.31
C GLN A 61 20.33 2.67 3.83
N LEU A 62 20.43 3.68 2.97
CA LEU A 62 20.23 3.50 1.52
C LEU A 62 21.26 2.54 0.90
N ARG A 63 22.53 2.66 1.27
CA ARG A 63 23.57 1.72 0.80
C ARG A 63 23.32 0.31 1.28
N TRP A 64 22.91 0.15 2.54
CA TRP A 64 22.56 -1.16 3.10
C TRP A 64 21.36 -1.79 2.37
N LEU A 65 20.34 -1.00 2.04
CA LEU A 65 19.19 -1.40 1.22
C LEU A 65 19.51 -1.64 -0.26
N GLY A 66 20.77 -1.45 -0.70
CA GLY A 66 21.16 -1.59 -2.10
C GLY A 66 20.59 -0.50 -3.02
N ARG A 67 20.13 0.62 -2.46
CA ARG A 67 19.57 1.73 -3.24
C ARG A 67 20.68 2.49 -3.95
N ARG A 68 20.40 2.85 -5.21
CA ARG A 68 21.34 3.54 -6.11
C ARG A 68 21.29 5.06 -6.01
N HIS A 69 20.37 5.60 -5.21
CA HIS A 69 20.22 7.03 -4.99
C HIS A 69 20.76 7.44 -3.62
N SER A 70 21.13 8.72 -3.48
CA SER A 70 21.45 9.36 -2.21
C SER A 70 20.23 10.04 -1.60
N SER A 71 20.34 10.41 -0.32
CA SER A 71 19.38 11.25 0.38
C SER A 71 19.14 12.59 -0.33
N SER A 72 20.21 13.23 -0.85
CA SER A 72 20.09 14.48 -1.61
C SER A 72 19.30 14.31 -2.90
N GLN A 73 19.48 13.19 -3.62
CA GLN A 73 18.69 12.88 -4.81
C GLN A 73 17.22 12.62 -4.47
N ALA A 74 16.94 11.98 -3.33
CA ALA A 74 15.57 11.79 -2.86
C ALA A 74 14.86 13.13 -2.61
N VAL A 75 15.52 14.06 -1.92
CA VAL A 75 14.99 15.43 -1.70
C VAL A 75 14.78 16.16 -3.03
N GLN A 76 15.78 16.13 -3.92
CA GLN A 76 15.73 16.79 -5.21
C GLN A 76 14.56 16.29 -6.08
N VAL A 77 14.23 15.00 -6.04
CA VAL A 77 13.10 14.45 -6.79
C VAL A 77 11.76 15.04 -6.35
N VAL A 78 11.58 15.32 -5.05
CA VAL A 78 10.36 15.99 -4.56
C VAL A 78 10.26 17.41 -5.13
N GLU A 79 11.36 18.17 -5.09
CA GLU A 79 11.41 19.53 -5.63
C GLU A 79 11.15 19.56 -7.15
N MET A 80 11.73 18.61 -7.88
CA MET A 80 11.50 18.47 -9.32
C MET A 80 10.05 18.10 -9.62
N ALA A 81 9.45 17.18 -8.85
CA ALA A 81 8.06 16.77 -9.04
C ALA A 81 7.11 17.94 -8.77
N ARG A 82 7.34 18.73 -7.71
CA ARG A 82 6.60 19.97 -7.46
C ARG A 82 6.74 20.96 -8.61
N SER A 83 7.96 21.16 -9.10
CA SER A 83 8.24 22.07 -10.22
C SER A 83 7.57 21.62 -11.53
N ALA A 84 7.42 20.31 -11.72
CA ALA A 84 6.68 19.73 -12.84
C ALA A 84 5.15 19.83 -12.69
N GLY A 85 4.64 20.33 -11.56
CA GLY A 85 3.21 20.56 -11.32
C GLY A 85 2.48 19.41 -10.64
N PHE A 86 3.19 18.49 -9.97
CA PHE A 86 2.56 17.49 -9.10
C PHE A 86 2.16 18.10 -7.76
N ASN A 87 0.87 18.00 -7.44
CA ASN A 87 0.28 18.42 -6.17
C ASN A 87 -0.13 17.25 -5.28
N ARG A 88 0.13 16.00 -5.70
CA ARG A 88 -0.06 14.78 -4.91
C ARG A 88 1.19 13.92 -4.99
N ILE A 89 2.07 14.10 -4.02
CA ILE A 89 3.31 13.35 -3.89
C ILE A 89 3.19 12.41 -2.69
N SER A 90 3.42 11.13 -2.95
CA SER A 90 3.60 10.08 -1.95
C SER A 90 5.07 9.76 -1.79
N LEU A 91 5.56 9.62 -0.57
CA LEU A 91 6.92 9.15 -0.28
C LEU A 91 6.84 7.85 0.51
N ASP A 92 7.57 6.84 0.04
CA ASP A 92 7.65 5.56 0.74
C ASP A 92 8.92 5.54 1.60
N LEU A 93 8.78 5.25 2.89
CA LEU A 93 9.84 5.21 3.90
C LEU A 93 9.83 3.87 4.64
N MET A 94 11.02 3.33 4.90
CA MET A 94 11.20 2.15 5.73
C MET A 94 11.68 2.55 7.12
N PHE A 95 11.10 1.97 8.16
CA PHE A 95 11.63 2.02 9.53
C PHE A 95 12.05 0.63 10.00
N SER A 96 12.60 0.53 11.21
CA SER A 96 13.11 -0.73 11.76
C SER A 96 14.23 -1.33 10.91
N LEU A 97 15.04 -0.48 10.28
CA LEU A 97 16.25 -0.91 9.58
C LEU A 97 17.34 -1.30 10.61
N PRO A 98 18.25 -2.24 10.29
CA PRO A 98 19.31 -2.61 11.21
C PRO A 98 20.12 -1.40 11.67
N GLN A 99 20.34 -1.30 12.98
CA GLN A 99 21.07 -0.21 13.65
C GLN A 99 20.41 1.18 13.51
N GLN A 100 19.19 1.29 12.98
CA GLN A 100 18.44 2.55 13.01
C GLN A 100 18.13 2.93 14.45
N SER A 101 18.36 4.19 14.82
CA SER A 101 18.02 4.72 16.14
C SER A 101 16.71 5.50 16.11
N LEU A 102 16.03 5.62 17.25
CA LEU A 102 14.86 6.51 17.39
C LEU A 102 15.18 7.97 17.02
N THR A 103 16.39 8.44 17.34
CA THR A 103 16.87 9.79 16.97
C THR A 103 16.99 9.95 15.45
N SER A 104 17.55 8.94 14.77
CA SER A 104 17.62 8.90 13.31
C SER A 104 16.21 8.95 12.70
N LEU A 105 15.32 8.05 13.13
CA LEU A 105 13.96 7.97 12.62
C LEU A 105 13.17 9.27 12.85
N LYS A 106 13.32 9.90 14.02
CA LYS A 106 12.73 11.20 14.32
C LYS A 106 13.24 12.29 13.38
N SER A 107 14.54 12.30 13.09
CA SER A 107 15.13 13.28 12.16
C SER A 107 14.60 13.09 10.73
N GLN A 108 14.37 11.84 10.31
CA GLN A 108 13.74 11.54 9.02
C GLN A 108 12.27 12.03 8.98
N CYS A 109 11.50 11.85 10.06
CA CYS A 109 10.14 12.40 10.18
C CYS A 109 10.13 13.94 10.12
N GLN A 110 11.15 14.61 10.68
CA GLN A 110 11.30 16.06 10.60
C GLN A 110 11.62 16.53 9.18
N LEU A 111 12.37 15.74 8.41
CA LEU A 111 12.64 16.05 7.00
C LEU A 111 11.37 15.88 6.15
N LEU A 112 10.56 14.85 6.41
CA LEU A 112 9.25 14.71 5.76
C LEU A 112 8.37 15.95 5.98
N ARG A 113 8.37 16.53 7.18
CA ARG A 113 7.68 17.80 7.46
C ARG A 113 8.12 18.93 6.53
N GLN A 114 9.42 19.02 6.26
CA GLN A 114 9.99 20.07 5.39
C GLN A 114 9.64 19.84 3.92
N LEU A 115 9.61 18.58 3.48
CA LEU A 115 9.23 18.20 2.11
C LEU A 115 7.73 18.34 1.86
N ALA A 116 6.92 18.30 2.92
CA ALA A 116 5.46 18.45 2.90
C ALA A 116 4.78 17.62 1.79
N PRO A 117 4.93 16.28 1.80
CA PRO A 117 4.19 15.42 0.88
C PRO A 117 2.72 15.31 1.28
N GLU A 118 1.84 15.02 0.33
CA GLU A 118 0.42 14.82 0.59
C GLU A 118 0.13 13.45 1.19
N HIS A 119 1.00 12.47 0.93
CA HIS A 119 0.83 11.08 1.32
C HIS A 119 2.17 10.46 1.71
N LEU A 120 2.14 9.46 2.58
CA LEU A 120 3.29 8.66 2.96
C LEU A 120 2.90 7.19 3.05
N SER A 121 3.79 6.32 2.57
CA SER A 121 3.78 4.90 2.92
C SER A 121 4.94 4.65 3.86
N VAL A 122 4.69 4.35 5.14
CA VAL A 122 5.74 4.11 6.14
C VAL A 122 5.58 2.73 6.74
N TYR A 123 6.52 1.84 6.48
CA TYR A 123 6.45 0.43 6.87
C TYR A 123 7.76 -0.07 7.49
N GLY A 124 7.64 -1.03 8.39
CA GLY A 124 8.80 -1.69 8.98
C GLY A 124 9.49 -2.58 7.96
N LEU A 125 10.81 -2.77 8.08
CA LEU A 125 11.52 -3.78 7.31
C LEU A 125 10.94 -5.18 7.61
N THR A 126 10.40 -5.82 6.58
CA THR A 126 10.02 -7.24 6.62
C THR A 126 11.03 -8.06 5.81
N VAL A 127 11.43 -9.21 6.36
CA VAL A 127 12.41 -10.10 5.73
C VAL A 127 11.66 -11.19 4.99
N GLU A 128 11.54 -11.02 3.68
CA GLU A 128 10.89 -12.00 2.82
C GLU A 128 11.76 -13.25 2.64
N GLU A 129 11.15 -14.41 2.78
CA GLU A 129 11.80 -15.70 2.55
C GLU A 129 12.39 -15.75 1.12
N GLN A 130 13.45 -16.55 0.95
CA GLN A 130 14.12 -16.74 -0.35
C GLN A 130 14.80 -15.48 -0.92
N THR A 131 14.91 -14.40 -0.14
CA THR A 131 15.70 -13.22 -0.52
C THR A 131 17.15 -13.31 -0.04
N PRO A 132 18.08 -12.57 -0.68
CA PRO A 132 19.44 -12.41 -0.14
C PRO A 132 19.45 -11.85 1.28
N PHE A 133 18.48 -11.00 1.64
CA PHE A 133 18.34 -10.49 3.01
C PHE A 133 18.02 -11.62 4.00
N ALA A 134 17.08 -12.52 3.67
CA ALA A 134 16.77 -13.66 4.54
C ALA A 134 18.00 -14.56 4.79
N ALA A 135 18.81 -14.82 3.75
CA ALA A 135 20.04 -15.58 3.90
C ALA A 135 21.05 -14.87 4.82
N GLN A 136 21.28 -13.57 4.61
CA GLN A 136 22.19 -12.79 5.46
C GLN A 136 21.73 -12.68 6.92
N HIS A 137 20.42 -12.58 7.14
CA HIS A 137 19.82 -12.56 8.47
C HIS A 137 20.02 -13.91 9.18
N ALA A 138 19.77 -15.02 8.49
CA ALA A 138 19.98 -16.37 9.00
C ALA A 138 21.46 -16.64 9.35
N ASP A 139 22.38 -16.06 8.58
CA ASP A 139 23.82 -16.11 8.84
C ASP A 139 24.29 -15.15 9.95
N GLY A 140 23.39 -14.35 10.53
CA GLY A 140 23.69 -13.44 11.63
C GLY A 140 24.47 -12.19 11.24
N LEU A 141 24.53 -11.84 9.94
CA LEU A 141 25.28 -10.67 9.46
C LEU A 141 24.68 -9.33 9.91
N TRP A 142 23.40 -9.34 10.26
CA TRP A 142 22.66 -8.25 10.88
C TRP A 142 21.45 -8.84 11.62
N GLN A 143 20.81 -8.03 12.45
CA GLN A 143 19.63 -8.42 13.23
C GLN A 143 18.55 -7.35 13.07
N LEU A 144 17.29 -7.77 13.10
CA LEU A 144 16.18 -6.86 13.28
C LEU A 144 16.19 -6.28 14.71
N PRO A 145 15.62 -5.09 14.91
CA PRO A 145 15.20 -4.64 16.23
C PRO A 145 14.38 -5.71 16.95
N ASP A 146 14.48 -5.76 18.28
CA ASP A 146 13.55 -6.55 19.09
C ASP A 146 12.14 -5.92 19.05
N ASP A 147 11.15 -6.68 19.52
CA ASP A 147 9.74 -6.26 19.49
C ASP A 147 9.50 -4.95 20.26
N GLU A 148 10.28 -4.71 21.33
CA GLU A 148 10.21 -3.49 22.13
C GLU A 148 10.65 -2.27 21.30
N LEU A 149 11.82 -2.34 20.69
CA LEU A 149 12.35 -1.26 19.86
C LEU A 149 11.51 -1.06 18.58
N TYR A 150 11.00 -2.14 17.98
CA TYR A 150 10.06 -2.04 16.86
C TYR A 150 8.81 -1.26 17.26
N ARG A 151 8.23 -1.60 18.42
CA ARG A 151 7.06 -0.89 18.97
C ARG A 151 7.37 0.59 19.20
N GLU A 152 8.49 0.90 19.84
CA GLU A 152 8.92 2.29 20.07
C GLU A 152 9.08 3.07 18.76
N MET A 153 9.67 2.46 17.73
CA MET A 153 9.81 3.08 16.42
C MET A 153 8.46 3.33 15.75
N PHE A 154 7.56 2.35 15.74
CA PHE A 154 6.23 2.49 15.15
C PHE A 154 5.41 3.59 15.85
N MET A 155 5.41 3.61 17.19
CA MET A 155 4.72 4.64 17.96
C MET A 155 5.34 6.02 17.72
N LEU A 156 6.67 6.11 17.62
CA LEU A 156 7.35 7.36 17.26
C LEU A 156 6.92 7.87 15.88
N VAL A 157 6.84 7.01 14.86
CA VAL A 157 6.35 7.41 13.53
C VAL A 157 4.90 7.91 13.63
N HIS A 158 4.03 7.14 14.30
CA HIS A 158 2.62 7.48 14.46
C HIS A 158 2.44 8.88 15.09
N GLU A 159 3.11 9.14 16.21
CA GLU A 159 3.06 10.42 16.91
C GLU A 159 3.66 11.56 16.08
N GLN A 160 4.87 11.37 15.53
CA GLN A 160 5.57 12.43 14.81
C GLN A 160 4.83 12.85 13.52
N LEU A 161 4.18 11.91 12.83
CA LEU A 161 3.37 12.21 11.64
C LEU A 161 1.97 12.72 12.01
N GLY A 162 1.36 12.22 13.09
CA GLY A 162 0.12 12.76 13.64
C GLY A 162 0.25 14.24 14.02
N ASP A 163 1.34 14.61 14.69
CA ASP A 163 1.69 16.00 15.02
C ASP A 163 1.91 16.89 13.78
N GLN A 164 2.10 16.29 12.61
CA GLN A 164 2.22 16.97 11.31
C GLN A 164 0.88 17.12 10.58
N GLY A 165 -0.21 16.65 11.19
CA GLY A 165 -1.55 16.68 10.60
C GLY A 165 -1.85 15.52 9.65
N PHE A 166 -0.97 14.52 9.55
CA PHE A 166 -1.28 13.32 8.78
C PHE A 166 -2.29 12.45 9.53
N GLU A 167 -3.27 11.94 8.79
CA GLU A 167 -4.13 10.85 9.22
C GLU A 167 -3.41 9.52 9.01
N HIS A 168 -3.09 8.80 10.09
CA HIS A 168 -2.69 7.39 10.02
C HIS A 168 -3.93 6.55 9.68
N TYR A 169 -4.18 6.33 8.38
CA TYR A 169 -5.46 5.80 7.90
C TYR A 169 -5.46 4.30 7.64
N GLU A 170 -4.27 3.70 7.51
CA GLU A 170 -4.03 2.26 7.39
C GLU A 170 -2.63 1.97 7.98
N ILE A 171 -2.39 0.73 8.46
CA ILE A 171 -1.16 0.29 9.17
C ILE A 171 0.14 0.90 8.63
N SER A 172 0.26 1.02 7.30
CA SER A 172 1.47 1.50 6.64
C SER A 172 1.26 2.81 5.89
N ASN A 173 0.08 3.43 5.94
CA ASN A 173 -0.24 4.60 5.13
C ASN A 173 -0.77 5.79 5.93
N TYR A 174 -0.23 6.95 5.57
CA TYR A 174 -0.55 8.24 6.15
C TYR A 174 -0.92 9.22 5.05
N ALA A 175 -1.89 10.09 5.31
CA ALA A 175 -2.30 11.09 4.33
C ALA A 175 -2.69 12.41 4.99
N GLN A 176 -2.45 13.52 4.31
CA GLN A 176 -3.15 14.76 4.64
C GLN A 176 -4.66 14.56 4.45
N PRO A 177 -5.52 15.31 5.16
CA PRO A 177 -6.97 15.19 5.01
C PRO A 177 -7.40 15.31 3.55
N GLY A 178 -8.14 14.33 3.05
CA GLY A 178 -8.60 14.27 1.65
C GLY A 178 -7.60 13.65 0.65
N GLU A 179 -6.40 13.27 1.09
CA GLU A 179 -5.33 12.75 0.23
C GLU A 179 -5.00 11.25 0.47
N ARG A 180 -5.94 10.50 1.05
CA ARG A 180 -5.85 9.03 1.12
C ARG A 180 -5.77 8.46 -0.30
N CYS A 181 -4.83 7.57 -0.54
CA CYS A 181 -4.62 6.96 -1.86
C CYS A 181 -5.82 6.09 -2.27
N ARG A 182 -6.52 6.47 -3.34
CA ARG A 182 -7.72 5.74 -3.82
C ARG A 182 -7.36 4.35 -4.34
N HIS A 183 -6.19 4.23 -4.94
CA HIS A 183 -5.63 2.93 -5.34
C HIS A 183 -5.49 2.00 -4.13
N ASN A 184 -4.81 2.43 -3.06
CA ASN A 184 -4.62 1.62 -1.84
C ASN A 184 -5.97 1.25 -1.20
N MET A 185 -6.86 2.24 -1.05
CA MET A 185 -8.19 2.01 -0.47
C MET A 185 -9.05 1.03 -1.27
N THR A 186 -8.83 0.90 -2.59
CA THR A 186 -9.53 -0.11 -3.41
C THR A 186 -9.22 -1.51 -2.92
N TYR A 187 -7.95 -1.81 -2.61
CA TYR A 187 -7.55 -3.09 -2.03
C TYR A 187 -8.11 -3.26 -0.63
N TRP A 188 -7.91 -2.28 0.25
CA TRP A 188 -8.29 -2.40 1.66
C TRP A 188 -9.80 -2.43 1.91
N GLN A 189 -10.60 -1.99 0.93
CA GLN A 189 -12.06 -2.07 0.97
C GLN A 189 -12.61 -3.22 0.14
N ARG A 190 -11.75 -4.16 -0.28
CA ARG A 190 -12.12 -5.34 -1.07
C ARG A 190 -12.95 -4.97 -2.31
N ARG A 191 -12.57 -3.90 -3.00
CA ARG A 191 -13.27 -3.44 -4.20
C ARG A 191 -12.68 -4.09 -5.46
N PRO A 192 -13.49 -4.30 -6.51
CA PRO A 192 -13.00 -4.85 -7.76
C PRO A 192 -11.90 -4.02 -8.40
N TYR A 193 -10.92 -4.69 -9.00
CA TYR A 193 -9.88 -4.08 -9.81
C TYR A 193 -9.41 -5.03 -10.90
N LEU A 194 -8.99 -4.46 -12.02
CA LEU A 194 -8.37 -5.17 -13.13
C LEU A 194 -6.87 -4.87 -13.14
N GLY A 195 -6.06 -5.91 -13.00
CA GLY A 195 -4.63 -5.85 -13.27
C GLY A 195 -4.34 -6.23 -14.72
N VAL A 196 -3.44 -5.48 -15.36
CA VAL A 196 -2.99 -5.73 -16.73
C VAL A 196 -1.47 -5.69 -16.77
N GLY A 197 -0.88 -6.67 -17.46
CA GLY A 197 0.56 -6.83 -17.58
C GLY A 197 1.04 -8.15 -16.95
N ALA A 198 2.28 -8.53 -17.26
CA ALA A 198 2.88 -9.72 -16.68
C ALA A 198 2.90 -9.62 -15.14
N GLY A 199 2.45 -10.68 -14.47
CA GLY A 199 2.32 -10.79 -13.01
C GLY A 199 1.26 -9.90 -12.36
N ALA A 200 0.42 -9.23 -13.14
CA ALA A 200 -0.67 -8.44 -12.58
C ALA A 200 -1.80 -9.32 -12.02
N HIS A 201 -2.34 -8.94 -10.87
CA HIS A 201 -3.50 -9.59 -10.27
C HIS A 201 -4.78 -8.80 -10.52
N SER A 202 -5.91 -9.49 -10.57
CA SER A 202 -7.24 -8.89 -10.63
C SER A 202 -8.14 -9.47 -9.56
N PHE A 203 -9.07 -8.67 -9.09
CA PHE A 203 -10.15 -9.11 -8.21
C PHE A 203 -11.48 -8.65 -8.79
N PHE A 204 -12.40 -9.58 -9.00
CA PHE A 204 -13.74 -9.27 -9.49
C PHE A 204 -14.76 -9.66 -8.43
N THR A 205 -15.66 -8.74 -8.09
CA THR A 205 -16.92 -9.09 -7.45
C THR A 205 -17.95 -9.24 -8.56
N SER A 206 -18.45 -10.45 -8.74
CA SER A 206 -19.37 -10.75 -9.81
C SER A 206 -20.65 -9.91 -9.73
N THR A 207 -21.06 -9.32 -10.86
CA THR A 207 -22.44 -8.86 -11.09
C THR A 207 -23.32 -9.93 -11.77
N ASP A 208 -22.73 -10.99 -12.33
CA ASP A 208 -23.40 -11.88 -13.31
C ASP A 208 -23.16 -13.40 -13.13
N SER A 209 -22.50 -13.82 -12.05
CA SER A 209 -22.27 -15.23 -11.66
C SER A 209 -22.34 -15.44 -10.14
N VAL A 210 -22.91 -16.57 -9.73
CA VAL A 210 -23.12 -16.96 -8.33
C VAL A 210 -21.76 -17.10 -7.62
N GLY A 211 -21.37 -16.14 -6.77
CA GLY A 211 -20.11 -16.21 -6.03
C GLY A 211 -19.82 -14.99 -5.15
N TRP A 212 -18.80 -15.09 -4.30
CA TRP A 212 -18.41 -14.03 -3.35
C TRP A 212 -17.10 -13.30 -3.72
N GLY A 213 -16.69 -13.46 -4.97
CA GLY A 213 -15.49 -12.85 -5.56
C GLY A 213 -14.59 -13.88 -6.24
N GLU A 214 -13.77 -13.42 -7.18
CA GLU A 214 -12.77 -14.23 -7.87
C GLU A 214 -11.45 -13.48 -7.95
N ARG A 215 -10.34 -14.19 -7.70
CA ARG A 215 -8.98 -13.68 -7.88
C ARG A 215 -8.36 -14.33 -9.11
N TRP A 216 -7.79 -13.48 -9.96
CA TRP A 216 -7.12 -13.89 -11.18
C TRP A 216 -5.68 -13.36 -11.16
N ALA A 217 -4.75 -14.08 -11.78
CA ALA A 217 -3.37 -13.64 -11.99
C ALA A 217 -3.01 -13.74 -13.46
N CYS A 218 -2.25 -12.78 -13.96
CA CYS A 218 -1.60 -12.89 -15.25
C CYS A 218 -0.30 -13.68 -15.12
N GLU A 219 0.09 -14.36 -16.19
CA GLU A 219 1.40 -15.00 -16.32
C GLU A 219 2.54 -14.06 -15.86
N ASN A 220 3.44 -14.56 -15.02
CA ASN A 220 4.54 -13.80 -14.42
C ASN A 220 5.72 -13.62 -15.38
N SER A 221 5.99 -14.61 -16.25
CA SER A 221 7.02 -14.49 -17.27
C SER A 221 6.57 -13.51 -18.37
N ILE A 222 7.39 -12.50 -18.64
CA ILE A 222 7.14 -11.53 -19.70
C ILE A 222 7.05 -12.23 -21.06
N GLU A 223 7.92 -13.20 -21.31
CA GLU A 223 7.97 -13.97 -22.54
C GLU A 223 6.67 -14.77 -22.75
N ASN A 224 6.25 -15.53 -21.74
CA ASN A 224 5.03 -16.32 -21.82
C ASN A 224 3.78 -15.44 -21.90
N TYR A 225 3.77 -14.30 -21.19
CA TYR A 225 2.69 -13.31 -21.25
C TYR A 225 2.51 -12.76 -22.67
N ILE A 226 3.61 -12.37 -23.33
CA ILE A 226 3.60 -11.88 -24.70
C ILE A 226 3.15 -13.00 -25.66
N GLN A 227 3.70 -14.21 -25.52
CA GLN A 227 3.35 -15.34 -26.37
C GLN A 227 1.86 -15.69 -26.30
N ALA A 228 1.27 -15.68 -25.10
CA ALA A 228 -0.16 -15.91 -24.92
C ALA A 228 -0.99 -14.88 -25.69
N LEU A 229 -0.66 -13.60 -25.56
CA LEU A 229 -1.34 -12.52 -26.28
C LEU A 229 -1.19 -12.64 -27.81
N GLU A 230 0.02 -12.92 -28.31
CA GLU A 230 0.29 -13.10 -29.74
C GLU A 230 -0.44 -14.30 -30.34
N SER A 231 -0.69 -15.33 -29.53
CA SER A 231 -1.43 -16.55 -29.93
C SER A 231 -2.95 -16.37 -29.84
N GLY A 232 -3.44 -15.23 -29.33
CA GLY A 232 -4.86 -14.97 -29.10
C GLY A 232 -5.42 -15.65 -27.84
N ASP A 233 -4.55 -16.20 -27.00
CA ASP A 233 -4.90 -16.80 -25.72
C ASP A 233 -4.98 -15.74 -24.62
N SER A 234 -5.73 -16.06 -23.56
CA SER A 234 -5.83 -15.21 -22.39
C SER A 234 -4.63 -15.45 -21.46
N PRO A 235 -3.84 -14.42 -21.11
CA PRO A 235 -2.69 -14.59 -20.22
C PRO A 235 -3.10 -14.73 -18.74
N ARG A 236 -4.39 -14.61 -18.42
CA ARG A 236 -4.93 -14.66 -17.06
C ARG A 236 -5.41 -16.06 -16.69
N GLN A 237 -5.15 -16.45 -15.45
CA GLN A 237 -5.59 -17.71 -14.85
C GLN A 237 -6.38 -17.44 -13.57
N LEU A 238 -7.43 -18.22 -13.35
CA LEU A 238 -8.24 -18.15 -12.13
C LEU A 238 -7.44 -18.78 -10.99
N CYS A 239 -7.17 -18.00 -9.94
CA CYS A 239 -6.41 -18.44 -8.78
C CYS A 239 -7.33 -18.91 -7.65
N GLU A 240 -8.44 -18.20 -7.45
CA GLU A 240 -9.31 -18.44 -6.29
C GLU A 240 -10.75 -18.02 -6.58
N VAL A 241 -11.69 -18.81 -6.07
CA VAL A 241 -13.11 -18.49 -6.02
C VAL A 241 -13.54 -18.44 -4.56
N PHE A 242 -14.09 -17.31 -4.14
CA PHE A 242 -14.42 -17.09 -2.74
C PHE A 242 -15.75 -17.73 -2.36
N THR A 243 -15.74 -18.44 -1.23
CA THR A 243 -16.96 -18.77 -0.48
C THR A 243 -17.45 -17.54 0.27
N LYS A 244 -18.70 -17.57 0.75
CA LYS A 244 -19.26 -16.51 1.61
C LYS A 244 -18.38 -16.26 2.83
N GLN A 245 -17.93 -17.35 3.46
CA GLN A 245 -17.12 -17.30 4.67
C GLN A 245 -15.75 -16.68 4.40
N HIS A 246 -15.05 -17.10 3.33
CA HIS A 246 -13.76 -16.51 2.98
C HIS A 246 -13.90 -15.03 2.58
N ALA A 247 -15.00 -14.65 1.92
CA ALA A 247 -15.25 -13.25 1.59
C ALA A 247 -15.54 -12.39 2.83
N MET A 248 -16.26 -12.91 3.82
CA MET A 248 -16.44 -12.25 5.12
C MET A 248 -15.09 -12.08 5.82
N ALA A 249 -14.30 -13.16 5.93
CA ALA A 249 -12.98 -13.14 6.55
C ALA A 249 -12.03 -12.15 5.86
N GLU A 250 -11.98 -12.16 4.52
CA GLU A 250 -11.15 -11.23 3.74
C GLU A 250 -11.62 -9.78 3.88
N THR A 251 -12.93 -9.53 3.92
CA THR A 251 -13.47 -8.18 4.16
C THR A 251 -13.02 -7.65 5.53
N VAL A 252 -13.05 -8.49 6.56
CA VAL A 252 -12.64 -8.11 7.91
C VAL A 252 -11.12 -7.95 8.01
N TYR A 253 -10.36 -8.88 7.44
CA TYR A 253 -8.91 -8.79 7.28
C TYR A 253 -8.52 -7.44 6.69
N LEU A 254 -8.98 -7.14 5.47
CA LEU A 254 -8.60 -5.91 4.78
C LEU A 254 -9.07 -4.64 5.53
N ALA A 255 -10.30 -4.66 6.07
CA ALA A 255 -10.88 -3.50 6.73
C ALA A 255 -10.23 -3.17 8.09
N LEU A 256 -9.83 -4.16 8.88
CA LEU A 256 -9.21 -3.93 10.20
C LEU A 256 -7.77 -3.39 10.11
N ARG A 257 -7.15 -3.45 8.92
CA ARG A 257 -5.92 -2.69 8.64
C ARG A 257 -6.17 -1.18 8.59
N CYS A 258 -7.40 -0.75 8.30
CA CYS A 258 -7.76 0.65 8.16
C CYS A 258 -8.27 1.23 9.47
N ARG A 259 -8.02 2.53 9.69
CA ARG A 259 -8.49 3.27 10.89
C ARG A 259 -10.01 3.21 11.00
N ASP A 260 -10.60 3.24 9.82
CA ASP A 260 -12.02 3.17 9.54
C ASP A 260 -12.66 1.83 9.95
N GLY A 261 -11.88 0.75 10.03
CA GLY A 261 -12.37 -0.58 10.38
C GLY A 261 -13.48 -1.13 9.47
N VAL A 262 -14.20 -2.11 9.99
CA VAL A 262 -15.35 -2.74 9.34
C VAL A 262 -16.57 -1.82 9.43
N ASP A 263 -17.16 -1.48 8.29
CA ASP A 263 -18.49 -0.85 8.23
C ASP A 263 -19.57 -1.91 8.49
N LEU A 264 -20.23 -1.82 9.64
CA LEU A 264 -21.16 -2.84 10.11
C LEU A 264 -22.45 -2.89 9.27
N THR A 265 -22.87 -1.74 8.74
CA THR A 265 -24.06 -1.64 7.87
C THR A 265 -23.76 -2.27 6.53
N GLN A 266 -22.61 -1.94 5.92
CA GLN A 266 -22.20 -2.52 4.65
C GLN A 266 -21.94 -4.03 4.77
N PHE A 267 -21.31 -4.47 5.86
CA PHE A 267 -21.09 -5.90 6.13
C PHE A 267 -22.43 -6.65 6.18
N ALA A 268 -23.38 -6.16 6.97
CA ALA A 268 -24.71 -6.78 7.07
C ALA A 268 -25.46 -6.79 5.74
N ALA A 269 -25.42 -5.69 4.99
CA ALA A 269 -26.06 -5.61 3.68
C ALA A 269 -25.44 -6.56 2.65
N THR A 270 -24.12 -6.75 2.69
CA THR A 270 -23.39 -7.60 1.74
C THR A 270 -23.61 -9.09 2.06
N PHE A 271 -23.53 -9.45 3.34
CA PHE A 271 -23.50 -10.86 3.75
C PHE A 271 -24.81 -11.37 4.35
N ASP A 272 -25.84 -10.54 4.52
CA ASP A 272 -27.08 -10.94 5.22
C ASP A 272 -26.79 -11.58 6.60
N GLN A 273 -25.75 -11.10 7.27
CA GLN A 273 -25.28 -11.53 8.58
C GLN A 273 -24.65 -10.35 9.31
N THR A 274 -24.89 -10.24 10.61
CA THR A 274 -24.26 -9.17 11.40
C THR A 274 -22.84 -9.55 11.78
N PHE A 275 -21.94 -8.57 11.87
CA PHE A 275 -20.57 -8.79 12.32
C PHE A 275 -20.53 -9.50 13.69
N GLN A 276 -21.37 -9.06 14.64
CA GLN A 276 -21.51 -9.68 15.95
C GLN A 276 -21.92 -11.16 15.87
N SER A 277 -22.89 -11.51 15.02
CA SER A 277 -23.36 -12.89 14.92
C SER A 277 -22.32 -13.86 14.36
N VAL A 278 -21.38 -13.35 13.54
CA VAL A 278 -20.33 -14.16 12.91
C VAL A 278 -19.08 -14.21 13.79
N TYR A 279 -18.71 -13.09 14.40
CA TYR A 279 -17.39 -12.89 15.01
C TYR A 279 -17.44 -12.59 16.51
N SER A 280 -18.51 -12.93 17.23
CA SER A 280 -18.63 -12.63 18.67
C SER A 280 -17.42 -13.09 19.49
N THR A 281 -16.95 -14.32 19.26
CA THR A 281 -15.77 -14.88 19.95
C THR A 281 -14.50 -14.09 19.64
N ALA A 282 -14.31 -13.69 18.38
CA ALA A 282 -13.16 -12.89 17.97
C ALA A 282 -13.20 -11.50 18.61
N MET A 283 -14.37 -10.88 18.61
CA MET A 283 -14.59 -9.57 19.26
C MET A 283 -14.29 -9.62 20.75
N GLU A 284 -14.69 -10.68 21.45
CA GLU A 284 -14.37 -10.87 22.88
C GLU A 284 -12.86 -11.00 23.10
N ARG A 285 -12.18 -11.85 22.31
CA ARG A 285 -10.73 -12.07 22.41
C ARG A 285 -9.91 -10.83 22.07
N CYS A 286 -10.38 -10.03 21.12
CA CYS A 286 -9.69 -8.82 20.68
C CYS A 286 -10.19 -7.54 21.39
N SER A 287 -11.08 -7.65 22.39
CA SER A 287 -11.77 -6.52 23.02
C SER A 287 -10.86 -5.45 23.63
N HIS A 288 -9.61 -5.79 23.95
CA HIS A 288 -8.60 -4.84 24.43
C HIS A 288 -8.16 -3.83 23.36
N HIS A 289 -8.15 -4.23 22.10
CA HIS A 289 -7.70 -3.41 20.96
C HIS A 289 -8.79 -3.13 19.93
N LEU A 290 -9.91 -3.86 19.99
CA LEU A 290 -11.03 -3.72 19.06
C LEU A 290 -12.15 -2.89 19.70
N THR A 291 -12.38 -1.69 19.17
CA THR A 291 -13.51 -0.86 19.57
C THR A 291 -14.65 -1.03 18.58
N THR A 292 -15.85 -1.34 19.10
CA THR A 292 -17.06 -1.47 18.29
C THR A 292 -18.10 -0.43 18.70
N THR A 293 -18.55 0.36 17.72
CA THR A 293 -19.65 1.32 17.83
C THR A 293 -20.90 0.78 17.13
N SER A 294 -21.97 1.58 17.06
CA SER A 294 -23.16 1.22 16.29
C SER A 294 -22.93 1.16 14.77
N GLN A 295 -21.86 1.78 14.25
CA GLN A 295 -21.59 1.87 12.81
C GLN A 295 -20.35 1.10 12.38
N ARG A 296 -19.32 1.03 13.24
CA ARG A 296 -17.98 0.53 12.86
C ARG A 296 -17.32 -0.28 13.96
N SER A 297 -16.49 -1.24 13.55
CA SER A 297 -15.56 -1.97 14.41
C SER A 297 -14.13 -1.81 13.91
N SER A 298 -13.22 -1.27 14.72
CA SER A 298 -11.87 -0.90 14.31
C SER A 298 -10.84 -1.24 15.39
N LEU A 299 -9.61 -1.53 14.96
CA LEU A 299 -8.47 -1.65 15.85
C LEU A 299 -7.94 -0.26 16.25
N ASP A 300 -7.46 -0.14 17.48
CA ASP A 300 -6.59 0.97 17.86
C ASP A 300 -5.18 0.81 17.29
N VAL A 301 -4.31 1.81 17.51
CA VAL A 301 -2.96 1.84 16.95
C VAL A 301 -2.05 0.73 17.51
N GLU A 302 -2.25 0.32 18.77
CA GLU A 302 -1.53 -0.82 19.34
C GLU A 302 -2.05 -2.15 18.78
N GLY A 303 -3.34 -2.23 18.46
CA GLY A 303 -3.93 -3.35 17.74
C GLY A 303 -3.30 -3.56 16.36
N TRP A 304 -2.82 -2.50 15.71
CA TRP A 304 -2.08 -2.63 14.45
C TRP A 304 -0.69 -3.23 14.59
N LEU A 305 0.01 -2.97 15.70
CA LEU A 305 1.27 -3.65 16.01
C LEU A 305 1.08 -5.16 16.15
N LEU A 306 -0.06 -5.55 16.72
CA LEU A 306 -0.44 -6.94 16.94
C LEU A 306 -1.33 -7.49 15.83
N TYR A 307 -1.43 -6.80 14.68
CA TYR A 307 -2.44 -7.08 13.66
C TYR A 307 -2.43 -8.54 13.22
N ASN A 308 -1.25 -9.09 12.91
CA ASN A 308 -1.12 -10.47 12.45
C ASN A 308 -1.64 -11.48 13.48
N TYR A 309 -1.44 -11.23 14.78
CA TYR A 309 -1.94 -12.09 15.85
C TYR A 309 -3.45 -11.92 16.06
N LEU A 310 -3.94 -10.68 16.07
CA LEU A 310 -5.35 -10.40 16.30
C LEU A 310 -6.22 -10.93 15.16
N ILE A 311 -5.76 -10.79 13.91
CA ILE A 311 -6.58 -11.10 12.75
C ILE A 311 -6.85 -12.60 12.58
N GLU A 312 -6.00 -13.47 13.11
CA GLU A 312 -6.22 -14.92 13.13
C GLU A 312 -7.56 -15.32 13.77
N ASN A 313 -8.10 -14.51 14.68
CA ASN A 313 -9.41 -14.79 15.29
C ASN A 313 -10.58 -14.60 14.32
N PHE A 314 -10.37 -13.94 13.18
CA PHE A 314 -11.40 -13.63 12.17
C PHE A 314 -11.27 -14.47 10.89
N LEU A 315 -10.24 -15.30 10.78
CA LEU A 315 -9.97 -16.16 9.63
C LEU A 315 -10.66 -17.53 9.74
#